data_AF-T0HXG5-F1
#
_entry.id   AF-T0HXG5-F1
#
_cell.length_a   1.000
_cell.length_b   1.000
_cell.length_c   1.000
_cell.angle_alpha   90.00
_cell.angle_beta   90.00
_cell.angle_gamma   90.00
#
_symmetry.space_group_name_H-M   'P 1'
#
loop_
_entity.id
_entity.type
_entity.pdbx_description
1 polymer ?
#
loop_
_entity_poly.entity_id
_entity_poly.type
_entity_poly.pdbx_seq_one_letter_code
_entity_poly.pdbx_strand_id
1 'polypeptide(L)'
;MKQLGVIIDQELPVVIGDAPGADAAVQQFLADCGVRHVTVFCGDTIPRHNIGAWPVRQILADAAPGTRAFHSAKDREMTRLAGAGIVVWDGVSQGSRANIRRLCERGRHVLVYLRPMDRFVTVAPIRSGWRF
;
A
#
# COMPACT_ATOMS: atom_id res chain seq x y z
N MET A 1 9.77 -13.85 -1.01
CA MET A 1 9.86 -12.46 -1.54
C MET A 1 9.99 -12.34 -3.07
N LYS A 2 9.89 -13.43 -3.87
CA LYS A 2 9.88 -13.37 -5.34
C LYS A 2 8.82 -12.42 -5.95
N GLN A 3 7.73 -12.15 -5.22
CA GLN A 3 6.61 -11.33 -5.68
C GLN A 3 6.95 -9.84 -5.83
N LEU A 4 7.95 -9.33 -5.12
CA LEU A 4 8.45 -7.95 -5.31
C LEU A 4 9.55 -7.88 -6.38
N GLY A 5 10.03 -9.03 -6.88
CA GLY A 5 11.10 -9.09 -7.89
C GLY A 5 10.75 -8.28 -9.15
N VAL A 6 9.51 -8.38 -9.63
CA VAL A 6 9.05 -7.61 -10.80
C VAL A 6 9.17 -6.09 -10.59
N ILE A 7 8.92 -5.60 -9.37
CA ILE A 7 9.03 -4.16 -9.06
C ILE A 7 10.48 -3.71 -9.16
N ILE A 8 11.41 -4.54 -8.67
CA ILE A 8 12.84 -4.27 -8.68
C ILE A 8 13.39 -4.38 -10.11
N ASP A 9 13.13 -5.51 -10.77
CA ASP A 9 13.65 -5.85 -12.10
C ASP A 9 13.19 -4.87 -13.19
N GLN A 10 11.97 -4.32 -13.05
CA GLN A 10 11.41 -3.35 -13.99
C GLN A 10 11.51 -1.90 -13.51
N GLU A 11 12.20 -1.65 -12.39
CA GLU A 11 12.33 -0.32 -11.77
C GLU A 11 11.00 0.45 -11.63
N LEU A 12 9.93 -0.27 -11.30
CA LEU A 12 8.60 0.32 -11.23
C LEU A 12 8.51 1.31 -10.04
N PRO A 13 7.88 2.48 -10.23
CA PRO A 13 7.65 3.41 -9.13
C PRO A 13 6.78 2.79 -8.02
N VAL A 14 7.23 2.93 -6.78
CA VAL A 14 6.53 2.43 -5.60
C VAL A 14 5.96 3.59 -4.79
N VAL A 15 4.67 3.50 -4.46
CA VAL A 15 4.03 4.35 -3.45
C VAL A 15 3.76 3.51 -2.20
N ILE A 16 4.19 3.97 -1.03
CA ILE A 16 4.09 3.22 0.22
C ILE A 16 3.74 4.12 1.40
N GLY A 17 3.04 3.58 2.40
CA GLY A 17 2.74 4.30 3.63
C GLY A 17 3.92 4.37 4.59
N ASP A 18 3.71 5.06 5.71
CA ASP A 18 4.67 5.26 6.80
C ASP A 18 4.33 4.47 8.08
N ALA A 19 3.35 3.57 8.04
CA ALA A 19 2.86 2.92 9.26
C ALA A 19 3.88 1.93 9.85
N PRO A 20 3.90 1.74 11.18
CA PRO A 20 4.65 0.64 11.77
C PRO A 20 4.16 -0.72 11.25
N GLY A 21 5.03 -1.73 11.31
CA GLY A 21 4.71 -3.09 10.88
C GLY A 21 4.92 -3.29 9.39
N ALA A 22 3.83 -3.55 8.65
CA ALA A 22 3.92 -3.97 7.25
C ALA A 22 4.62 -2.95 6.35
N ASP A 23 4.28 -1.66 6.46
CA ASP A 23 4.90 -0.63 5.62
C ASP A 23 6.40 -0.54 5.93
N ALA A 24 6.77 -0.46 7.22
CA ALA A 24 8.17 -0.43 7.65
C ALA A 24 8.97 -1.66 7.18
N ALA A 25 8.40 -2.87 7.25
CA ALA A 25 9.06 -4.09 6.78
C ALA A 25 9.29 -4.08 5.26
N VAL A 26 8.31 -3.61 4.48
CA VAL A 26 8.46 -3.48 3.03
C VAL A 26 9.43 -2.36 2.68
N GLN A 27 9.40 -1.23 3.40
CA GLN A 27 10.40 -0.17 3.27
C GLN A 27 11.82 -0.74 3.51
N GLN A 28 12.05 -1.48 4.59
CA GLN A 28 13.38 -2.05 4.86
C GLN A 28 13.85 -2.91 3.68
N PHE A 29 13.00 -3.81 3.19
CA PHE A 29 13.34 -4.64 2.05
C PHE A 29 13.68 -3.84 0.79
N LEU A 30 12.88 -2.81 0.47
CA LEU A 30 13.16 -1.95 -0.69
C LEU A 30 14.48 -1.19 -0.54
N ALA A 31 14.81 -0.75 0.67
CA ALA A 31 16.08 -0.09 0.98
C ALA A 31 17.26 -1.07 0.84
N ASP A 32 17.14 -2.28 1.37
CA ASP A 32 18.17 -3.33 1.27
C ASP A 32 18.43 -3.73 -0.19
N CYS A 33 17.41 -3.68 -1.04
CA CYS A 33 17.52 -3.90 -2.48
C CYS A 33 17.97 -2.67 -3.27
N GLY A 34 18.23 -1.52 -2.63
CA GLY A 34 18.68 -0.30 -3.29
C GLY A 34 17.65 0.35 -4.21
N VAL A 35 16.35 0.10 -3.99
CA VAL A 35 15.29 0.67 -4.83
C VAL A 35 15.19 2.18 -4.60
N ARG A 36 15.33 2.95 -5.69
CA ARG A 36 15.35 4.42 -5.62
C ARG A 36 14.00 5.07 -5.89
N HIS A 37 13.17 4.46 -6.72
CA HIS A 37 11.92 5.03 -7.21
C HIS A 37 10.76 4.78 -6.22
N VAL A 38 10.93 5.22 -4.98
CA VAL A 38 9.94 5.08 -3.91
C VAL A 38 9.46 6.46 -3.47
N THR A 39 8.17 6.59 -3.16
CA THR A 39 7.61 7.78 -2.52
C THR A 39 6.81 7.36 -1.30
N VAL A 40 7.15 7.91 -0.14
CA VAL A 40 6.48 7.63 1.13
C VAL A 40 5.31 8.59 1.33
N PHE A 41 4.13 8.05 1.65
CA PHE A 41 2.92 8.81 1.92
C PHE A 41 2.65 8.85 3.43
N CYS A 42 2.58 10.06 3.98
CA CYS A 42 2.25 10.32 5.37
C CYS A 42 1.04 11.25 5.47
N GLY A 43 0.25 11.07 6.54
CA GLY A 43 -0.92 11.91 6.82
C GLY A 43 -0.60 13.16 7.65
N ASP A 44 0.62 13.21 8.18
CA ASP A 44 1.11 14.27 9.05
C ASP A 44 2.31 14.99 8.40
N THR A 45 2.79 16.04 9.05
CA THR A 45 3.99 16.80 8.67
C THR A 45 5.26 15.94 8.63
N ILE A 46 5.38 14.94 9.50
CA ILE A 46 6.56 14.07 9.57
C ILE A 46 6.12 12.62 9.37
N PRO A 47 6.75 11.86 8.46
CA PRO A 47 6.47 10.43 8.33
C PRO A 47 6.96 9.69 9.56
N ARG A 48 6.17 8.73 10.04
CA ARG A 48 6.58 7.87 11.16
C ARG A 48 7.75 6.95 10.79
N HIS A 49 7.80 6.51 9.53
CA HIS A 49 8.91 5.73 8.99
C HIS A 49 9.25 6.18 7.56
N ASN A 50 10.54 6.39 7.30
CA ASN A 50 11.12 6.57 5.97
C ASN A 50 12.54 5.99 5.96
N ILE A 51 12.63 4.66 5.88
CA ILE A 51 13.89 3.91 6.08
C ILE A 51 14.91 4.22 4.97
N GLY A 52 14.46 4.30 3.73
CA GLY A 52 15.33 4.56 2.58
C GLY A 52 15.58 6.03 2.29
N ALA A 53 15.18 6.95 3.18
CA ALA A 53 15.31 8.40 3.00
C ALA A 53 14.74 8.90 1.66
N TRP A 54 13.61 8.33 1.23
CA TRP A 54 12.96 8.65 -0.04
C TRP A 54 12.15 9.94 0.02
N PRO A 55 11.76 10.51 -1.13
CA PRO A 55 10.80 11.60 -1.20
C PRO A 55 9.50 11.29 -0.43
N VAL A 56 8.99 12.29 0.27
CA VAL A 56 7.79 12.19 1.08
C VAL A 56 6.67 13.02 0.44
N ARG A 57 5.49 12.42 0.30
CA ARG A 57 4.27 13.12 -0.10
C ARG A 57 3.29 13.18 1.06
N GLN A 58 3.11 14.39 1.58
CA GLN A 58 2.15 14.66 2.65
C GLN A 58 0.74 14.75 2.10
N ILE A 59 -0.21 14.07 2.73
CA ILE A 59 -1.64 14.15 2.42
C ILE A 59 -2.37 14.53 3.70
N LEU A 60 -2.58 15.85 3.86
CA LEU A 60 -3.32 16.38 5.00
C LEU A 60 -4.81 16.08 4.83
N ALA A 61 -5.42 15.57 5.88
CA ALA A 61 -6.86 15.34 5.94
C ALA A 61 -7.52 16.42 6.78
N ASP A 62 -8.73 16.85 6.40
CA ASP A 62 -9.57 17.74 7.22
C ASP A 62 -10.16 17.05 8.46
N ALA A 63 -9.73 15.82 8.75
CA ALA A 63 -10.16 15.02 9.88
C ALA A 63 -9.16 15.08 11.03
N ALA A 64 -9.65 14.97 12.27
CA ALA A 64 -8.79 14.98 13.44
C ALA A 64 -7.69 13.90 13.37
N PRO A 65 -6.44 14.21 13.78
CA PRO A 65 -5.34 13.25 13.83
C PRO A 65 -5.70 11.97 14.60
N GLY A 66 -5.17 10.84 14.14
CA GLY A 66 -5.44 9.52 14.75
C GLY A 66 -6.81 8.92 14.41
N THR A 67 -7.70 9.66 13.76
CA THR A 67 -8.97 9.09 13.30
C THR A 67 -8.78 8.20 12.07
N ARG A 68 -9.73 7.28 11.85
CA ARG A 68 -9.76 6.49 10.62
C ARG A 68 -9.82 7.37 9.37
N ALA A 69 -10.59 8.46 9.41
CA ALA A 69 -10.74 9.38 8.29
C ALA A 69 -9.39 10.01 7.93
N PHE A 70 -8.63 10.45 8.95
CA PHE A 70 -7.28 10.98 8.79
C PHE A 70 -6.34 9.99 8.11
N HIS A 71 -6.23 8.76 8.61
CA HIS A 71 -5.37 7.73 8.01
C HIS A 71 -5.83 7.32 6.60
N SER A 72 -7.14 7.34 6.34
CA SER A 72 -7.68 6.92 5.05
C SER A 72 -7.42 7.91 3.91
N ALA A 73 -7.09 9.17 4.19
CA ALA A 73 -6.87 10.18 3.15
C ALA A 73 -5.64 9.83 2.30
N LYS A 74 -4.49 9.56 2.93
CA LYS A 74 -3.28 9.11 2.24
C LYS A 74 -3.48 7.76 1.52
N ASP A 75 -4.22 6.84 2.13
CA ASP A 75 -4.51 5.53 1.56
C ASP A 75 -5.33 5.65 0.27
N ARG A 76 -6.31 6.57 0.25
CA ARG A 76 -7.08 6.87 -0.95
C ARG A 76 -6.18 7.41 -2.05
N GLU A 77 -5.25 8.32 -1.74
CA GLU A 77 -4.34 8.85 -2.76
C GLU A 77 -3.37 7.78 -3.28
N MET A 78 -2.80 6.94 -2.41
CA MET A 78 -1.97 5.80 -2.84
C MET A 78 -2.73 4.85 -3.77
N THR A 79 -3.94 4.44 -3.40
CA THR A 79 -4.78 3.57 -4.25
C THR A 79 -5.25 4.26 -5.54
N ARG A 80 -5.31 5.60 -5.56
CA ARG A 80 -5.60 6.37 -6.77
C ARG A 80 -4.47 6.26 -7.79
N LEU A 81 -3.23 6.37 -7.34
CA LEU A 81 -2.03 6.37 -8.19
C LEU A 81 -1.59 4.96 -8.61
N ALA A 82 -1.91 3.96 -7.80
CA ALA A 82 -1.47 2.58 -8.01
C ALA A 82 -2.03 1.93 -9.30
N GLY A 83 -1.13 1.32 -10.09
CA GLY A 83 -1.47 0.43 -11.21
C GLY A 83 -1.74 -1.02 -10.80
N ALA A 84 -1.17 -1.45 -9.68
CA ALA A 84 -1.42 -2.70 -8.98
C ALA A 84 -1.15 -2.49 -7.49
N GLY A 85 -1.63 -3.38 -6.62
CA GLY A 85 -1.39 -3.27 -5.18
C GLY A 85 -0.81 -4.52 -4.57
N ILE A 86 0.04 -4.35 -3.56
CA ILE A 86 0.45 -5.40 -2.63
C ILE A 86 -0.06 -5.00 -1.25
N VAL A 87 -0.81 -5.88 -0.59
CA VAL A 87 -1.38 -5.61 0.73
C VAL A 87 -1.03 -6.74 1.68
N VAL A 88 -0.36 -6.41 2.78
CA VAL A 88 -0.20 -7.34 3.90
C VAL A 88 -1.44 -7.26 4.78
N TRP A 89 -2.07 -8.41 5.02
CA TRP A 89 -3.32 -8.48 5.78
C TRP A 89 -3.32 -9.60 6.80
N ASP A 90 -3.70 -9.29 8.04
CA ASP A 90 -3.94 -10.25 9.12
C ASP A 90 -5.33 -10.89 9.09
N GLY A 91 -6.17 -10.55 8.11
CA GLY A 91 -7.58 -11.00 8.07
C GLY A 91 -8.52 -10.17 8.95
N VAL A 92 -8.01 -9.21 9.75
CA VAL A 92 -8.79 -8.44 10.72
C VAL A 92 -8.77 -6.94 10.42
N SER A 93 -7.63 -6.40 9.97
CA SER A 93 -7.43 -4.98 9.70
C SER A 93 -8.44 -4.44 8.70
N GLN A 94 -9.34 -3.59 9.18
CA GLN A 94 -10.36 -2.97 8.34
C GLN A 94 -9.76 -1.96 7.36
N GLY A 95 -8.59 -1.39 7.67
CA GLY A 95 -7.83 -0.51 6.77
C GLY A 95 -7.31 -1.27 5.55
N SER A 96 -6.63 -2.40 5.78
CA SER A 96 -6.13 -3.27 4.71
C SER A 96 -7.28 -3.79 3.83
N ARG A 97 -8.39 -4.25 4.44
CA ARG A 97 -9.59 -4.66 3.69
C ARG A 97 -10.16 -3.53 2.82
N ALA A 98 -10.19 -2.30 3.35
CA ALA A 98 -10.64 -1.14 2.58
C ALA A 98 -9.69 -0.80 1.42
N ASN A 99 -8.38 -0.95 1.61
CA ASN A 99 -7.38 -0.75 0.56
C ASN A 99 -7.51 -1.77 -0.56
N ILE A 100 -7.67 -3.06 -0.22
CA ILE A 100 -7.93 -4.13 -1.21
C ILE A 100 -9.19 -3.80 -2.02
N ARG A 101 -10.30 -3.48 -1.33
CA ARG A 101 -11.56 -3.11 -1.99
C ARG A 101 -11.40 -1.91 -2.94
N ARG A 102 -10.77 -0.83 -2.49
CA ARG A 102 -10.53 0.38 -3.29
C ARG A 102 -9.74 0.07 -4.57
N LEU A 103 -8.71 -0.76 -4.47
CA LEU A 103 -7.92 -1.17 -5.63
C LEU A 103 -8.76 -2.00 -6.61
N CYS A 104 -9.52 -2.98 -6.11
CA CYS A 104 -10.37 -3.83 -6.94
C CYS A 104 -11.49 -3.06 -7.64
N GLU A 105 -12.14 -2.10 -6.96
CA GLU A 105 -13.16 -1.20 -7.53
C GLU A 105 -12.58 -0.31 -8.63
N ARG A 106 -11.27 -0.04 -8.60
CA ARG A 106 -10.54 0.72 -9.62
C ARG A 106 -10.01 -0.15 -10.76
N GLY A 107 -10.40 -1.41 -10.84
CA GLY A 107 -9.93 -2.30 -11.90
C GLY A 107 -8.50 -2.80 -11.68
N ARG A 108 -7.93 -2.69 -10.47
CA ARG A 108 -6.53 -3.05 -10.20
C ARG A 108 -6.41 -4.46 -9.62
N HIS A 109 -5.39 -5.19 -10.07
CA HIS A 109 -5.00 -6.45 -9.46
C HIS A 109 -4.35 -6.19 -8.10
N VAL A 110 -4.67 -7.04 -7.13
CA VAL A 110 -4.13 -6.94 -5.78
C VAL A 110 -3.53 -8.26 -5.36
N LEU A 111 -2.27 -8.23 -4.98
CA LEU A 111 -1.60 -9.35 -4.34
C LEU A 111 -1.69 -9.18 -2.82
N VAL A 112 -2.38 -10.09 -2.14
CA VAL A 112 -2.57 -10.04 -0.70
C VAL A 112 -1.66 -11.08 -0.04
N TYR A 113 -0.77 -10.64 0.85
CA TYR A 113 -0.08 -11.55 1.76
C TYR A 113 -0.95 -11.74 3.02
N LEU A 114 -1.58 -12.90 3.12
CA LEU A 114 -2.47 -13.29 4.21
C LEU A 114 -1.63 -13.87 5.35
N ARG A 115 -1.32 -13.04 6.36
CA ARG A 115 -0.46 -13.40 7.50
C ARG A 115 -0.91 -14.68 8.23
N PRO A 116 -2.21 -14.90 8.54
CA PRO A 116 -2.63 -16.09 9.27
C PRO A 116 -2.40 -17.40 8.51
N MET A 117 -2.22 -17.33 7.19
CA MET A 117 -2.04 -18.48 6.31
C MET A 117 -0.63 -18.53 5.72
N ASP A 118 0.24 -17.58 6.08
CA ASP A 118 1.59 -17.39 5.54
C ASP A 118 1.67 -17.59 4.01
N ARG A 119 0.73 -17.00 3.27
CA ARG A 119 0.64 -17.19 1.82
C ARG A 119 0.17 -15.96 1.07
N PHE A 120 0.52 -15.92 -0.20
CA PHE A 120 0.01 -14.93 -1.14
C PHE A 120 -1.29 -15.40 -1.80
N VAL A 121 -2.24 -14.49 -1.96
CA VAL A 121 -3.49 -14.68 -2.69
C VAL A 121 -3.67 -13.52 -3.66
N THR A 122 -3.95 -13.82 -4.91
CA THR A 122 -4.26 -12.80 -5.91
C THR A 122 -5.76 -12.53 -5.92
N VAL A 123 -6.14 -11.26 -5.74
CA VAL A 123 -7.51 -10.78 -5.85
C VAL A 123 -7.67 -10.06 -7.18
N ALA A 124 -8.60 -10.56 -8.00
CA ALA A 124 -8.91 -9.98 -9.30
C ALA A 124 -9.83 -8.75 -9.15
N PRO A 125 -9.80 -7.81 -10.10
CA PRO A 125 -10.68 -6.65 -10.07
C PRO A 125 -12.15 -7.01 -10.18
N ILE A 126 -13.03 -6.15 -9.66
CA ILE A 126 -14.48 -6.30 -9.82
C ILE A 126 -14.82 -5.92 -11.26
N ARG A 127 -15.22 -6.91 -12.09
CA ARG A 127 -15.67 -6.65 -13.46
C ARG A 127 -17.09 -6.10 -13.41
N SER A 128 -17.25 -4.81 -13.70
CA SER A 128 -18.55 -4.17 -13.93
C SER A 128 -19.17 -4.76 -15.20
N GLY A 129 -20.05 -5.75 -15.05
CA GLY A 129 -20.68 -6.46 -16.16
C GLY A 129 -21.43 -7.73 -15.76
N TRP A 130 -21.19 -8.28 -14.57
CA TRP A 130 -22.00 -9.38 -14.03
C TRP A 130 -23.28 -8.84 -13.40
N ARG A 131 -24.35 -8.83 -14.17
CA ARG A 131 -25.73 -8.80 -13.66
C ARG A 131 -26.24 -10.24 -13.63
N PHE A 132 -26.87 -10.64 -12.54
CA PHE A 132 -27.63 -11.89 -12.44
C PHE A 132 -28.82 -11.87 -13.40
#